data_AF-A0A7V8QPG2-F1
#
_entry.id   AF-A0A7V8QPG2-F1
#
_cell.length_a   1.000
_cell.length_b   1.000
_cell.length_c   1.000
_cell.angle_alpha   90.00
_cell.angle_beta   90.00
_cell.angle_gamma   90.00
#
_symmetry.space_group_name_H-M   'P 1'
#
loop_
_entity.id
_entity.type
_entity.pdbx_description
1 polymer ?
#
loop_
_entity_poly.entity_id
_entity_poly.type
_entity_poly.pdbx_seq_one_letter_code
_entity_poly.pdbx_strand_id
1 'polypeptide(L)'
;MNLTKDNIPFLVRKLAIPASVGTLFQTFYNIVDTFFAGKISPEALSALSKSFPIYFIIVATSIGVSVAGTSLIGNSIGENNKKNILYYFSHIIIYGLIISVIITFLGLNYSEKVFFLM
;
A
#
# COMPACT_ATOMS: atom_id res chain seq x y z
N MET A 1 -0.78 -4.43 -24.38
CA MET A 1 -0.53 -5.67 -23.64
C MET A 1 -1.84 -6.42 -23.65
N ASN A 2 -1.90 -7.55 -24.33
CA ASN A 2 -3.12 -8.33 -24.38
C ASN A 2 -3.01 -9.46 -23.36
N LEU A 3 -3.62 -9.25 -22.19
CA LEU A 3 -3.61 -10.19 -21.07
C LEU A 3 -4.14 -11.58 -21.45
N THR A 4 -4.91 -11.69 -22.54
CA THR A 4 -5.51 -12.95 -22.98
C THR A 4 -4.81 -13.59 -24.18
N LYS A 5 -3.86 -12.91 -24.84
CA LYS A 5 -3.18 -13.41 -26.06
C LYS A 5 -1.66 -13.50 -25.96
N ASP A 6 -1.03 -12.66 -25.15
CA ASP A 6 0.43 -12.63 -25.05
C ASP A 6 0.94 -13.83 -24.20
N ASN A 7 2.18 -14.27 -24.39
CA ASN A 7 2.76 -15.42 -23.68
C ASN A 7 3.00 -15.14 -22.18
N ILE A 8 2.65 -16.10 -21.32
CA ILE A 8 2.72 -15.96 -19.86
C ILE A 8 4.11 -15.52 -19.35
N PRO A 9 5.25 -16.13 -19.76
CA PRO A 9 6.55 -15.72 -19.23
C PRO A 9 6.97 -14.29 -19.58
N PHE A 10 6.47 -13.75 -20.69
CA PHE A 10 6.70 -12.36 -21.07
C PHE A 10 5.81 -11.42 -20.24
N LEU A 11 4.53 -11.73 -20.12
CA LEU A 11 3.57 -10.96 -19.31
C LEU A 11 4.01 -10.86 -17.86
N VAL A 12 4.42 -11.98 -17.26
CA VAL A 12 4.92 -12.03 -15.88
C VAL A 12 6.14 -11.12 -15.73
N ARG A 13 7.15 -11.22 -16.61
CA ARG A 13 8.34 -10.34 -16.53
C ARG A 13 7.99 -8.87 -16.71
N LYS A 14 7.10 -8.56 -17.65
CA LYS A 14 6.69 -7.19 -17.96
C LYS A 14 5.92 -6.52 -16.82
N LEU A 15 5.24 -7.28 -15.98
CA LEU A 15 4.53 -6.80 -14.79
C LEU A 15 5.39 -6.86 -13.52
N ALA A 16 6.04 -8.00 -13.28
CA ALA A 16 6.80 -8.25 -12.07
C ALA A 16 8.05 -7.40 -11.98
N ILE A 17 8.77 -7.16 -13.09
CA ILE A 17 10.01 -6.36 -13.04
C ILE A 17 9.71 -4.92 -12.58
N PRO A 18 8.77 -4.16 -13.19
CA PRO A 18 8.43 -2.83 -12.69
C PRO A 18 7.91 -2.82 -11.26
N ALA A 19 7.05 -3.77 -10.89
CA ALA A 19 6.50 -3.85 -9.54
C ALA A 19 7.57 -4.15 -8.48
N SER A 20 8.50 -5.06 -8.78
CA SER A 20 9.63 -5.39 -7.91
C SER A 20 10.60 -4.23 -7.77
N VAL A 21 10.85 -3.47 -8.85
CA VAL A 21 11.66 -2.24 -8.79
C VAL A 21 11.01 -1.22 -7.85
N GLY A 22 9.70 -1.02 -7.94
CA GLY A 22 8.98 -0.15 -7.00
C GLY A 22 9.14 -0.59 -5.55
N THR A 23 8.99 -1.88 -5.29
CA THR A 23 9.14 -2.47 -3.94
C THR A 23 10.58 -2.38 -3.43
N LEU A 24 11.57 -2.52 -4.32
CA LEU A 24 12.99 -2.35 -4.01
C LEU A 24 13.28 -0.92 -3.56
N PHE A 25 12.81 0.08 -4.32
CA PHE A 25 12.98 1.48 -3.93
C PHE A 25 12.26 1.81 -2.62
N GLN A 26 11.06 1.27 -2.40
CA GLN A 26 10.36 1.42 -1.12
C GLN A 26 11.18 0.86 0.06
N THR A 27 11.87 -0.26 -0.15
CA THR A 27 12.77 -0.85 0.85
C THR A 27 14.00 0.05 1.07
N PHE A 28 14.58 0.60 0.00
CA PHE A 28 15.68 1.55 0.13
C PHE A 28 15.29 2.83 0.87
N TYR A 29 14.09 3.36 0.66
CA TYR A 29 13.58 4.49 1.44
C TYR A 29 13.54 4.16 2.95
N ASN A 30 13.01 3.00 3.33
CA ASN A 30 13.01 2.57 4.73
C ASN A 30 14.43 2.48 5.33
N ILE A 31 15.40 1.99 4.55
CA ILE A 31 16.81 1.92 4.98
C ILE A 31 17.40 3.31 5.16
N VAL A 32 17.16 4.21 4.21
CA VAL A 32 17.63 5.59 4.24
C VAL A 32 17.05 6.32 5.46
N ASP A 33 15.75 6.22 5.70
CA ASP A 33 15.08 6.86 6.85
C ASP A 33 15.65 6.35 8.17
N THR A 34 15.83 5.04 8.30
CA THR A 34 16.41 4.40 9.49
C THR A 34 17.86 4.86 9.71
N PHE A 35 18.65 4.95 8.63
CA PHE A 35 20.04 5.39 8.70
C PHE A 35 20.16 6.86 9.14
N PHE A 36 19.36 7.75 8.57
CA PHE A 36 19.38 9.17 8.95
C PHE A 36 18.83 9.39 10.35
N ALA A 37 17.76 8.69 10.76
CA ALA A 37 17.27 8.75 12.14
C ALA A 37 18.31 8.27 13.15
N GLY A 38 19.02 7.17 12.85
CA GLY A 38 20.12 6.68 13.69
C GLY A 38 21.31 7.65 13.80
N LYS A 39 21.52 8.50 12.78
CA LYS A 39 22.50 9.60 12.86
C LYS A 39 22.04 10.79 13.70
N ILE A 40 20.72 10.99 13.85
CA ILE A 40 20.17 12.07 14.67
C ILE A 40 20.32 11.71 16.15
N SER A 41 19.73 10.60 16.58
CA SER A 41 19.92 10.07 17.95
C SER A 41 19.39 8.63 18.10
N PRO A 42 19.83 7.89 19.13
CA PRO A 42 19.25 6.59 19.49
C PRO A 42 17.75 6.66 19.78
N GLU A 43 17.28 7.75 20.38
CA GLU A 43 15.86 7.98 20.70
C GLU A 43 15.02 8.15 19.42
N ALA A 44 15.54 8.86 18.42
CA ALA A 44 14.86 9.00 17.13
C ALA A 44 14.70 7.65 16.41
N LEU A 45 15.74 6.81 16.44
CA LEU A 45 15.69 5.45 15.89
C LEU A 45 14.74 4.53 16.68
N SER A 46 14.72 4.67 18.02
CA SER A 46 13.79 3.93 18.89
C SER A 46 12.34 4.33 18.62
N ALA A 47 12.06 5.63 18.44
CA ALA A 47 10.74 6.15 18.13
C ALA A 47 10.19 5.62 16.79
N LEU A 48 11.05 5.48 15.77
CA LEU A 48 10.67 4.83 14.51
C LEU A 48 10.24 3.37 14.72
N SER A 49 11.03 2.60 15.46
CA SER A 49 10.74 1.19 15.75
C SER A 49 9.44 1.03 16.55
N LYS A 50 9.21 1.91 17.55
CA LYS A 50 7.96 1.93 18.33
C LYS A 50 6.75 2.32 17.50
N SER A 51 6.91 3.24 16.55
CA SER A 51 5.82 3.69 15.67
C SER A 51 5.46 2.65 14.59
N PHE A 52 6.34 1.67 14.35
CA PHE A 52 6.20 0.73 13.23
C PHE A 52 4.88 -0.05 13.21
N PRO A 53 4.34 -0.57 14.33
CA PRO A 53 3.04 -1.26 14.30
C PRO A 53 1.87 -0.36 13.89
N ILE A 54 1.89 0.91 14.30
CA ILE A 54 0.87 1.89 13.88
C ILE A 54 1.00 2.14 12.38
N TYR A 55 2.22 2.40 11.90
CA TYR A 55 2.51 2.56 10.47
C TYR A 55 2.08 1.33 9.66
N PHE A 56 2.33 0.12 10.18
CA PHE A 56 1.96 -1.13 9.53
C PHE A 56 0.45 -1.26 9.36
N ILE A 57 -0.37 -0.86 10.33
CA ILE A 57 -1.84 -0.86 10.19
C ILE A 57 -2.28 0.05 9.03
N ILE A 58 -1.68 1.23 8.91
CA ILE A 58 -1.97 2.19 7.83
C ILE A 58 -1.64 1.59 6.47
N VAL A 59 -0.44 1.02 6.34
CA VAL A 59 0.03 0.39 5.10
C VAL A 59 -0.80 -0.84 4.76
N ALA A 60 -1.04 -1.74 5.73
CA ALA A 60 -1.80 -2.97 5.52
C ALA A 60 -3.22 -2.69 5.03
N THR A 61 -3.90 -1.70 5.61
CA THR A 61 -5.26 -1.33 5.18
C THR A 61 -5.26 -0.76 3.76
N SER A 62 -4.27 0.08 3.44
CA SER A 62 -4.10 0.66 2.10
C SER A 62 -3.84 -0.43 1.04
N ILE A 63 -2.98 -1.40 1.36
CA ILE A 63 -2.71 -2.56 0.50
C ILE A 63 -3.99 -3.39 0.33
N GLY A 64 -4.76 -3.62 1.40
CA GLY A 64 -6.00 -4.38 1.34
C GLY A 64 -7.00 -3.82 0.32
N VAL A 65 -7.22 -2.50 0.33
CA VAL A 65 -8.10 -1.82 -0.64
C VAL A 65 -7.54 -1.92 -2.06
N SER A 66 -6.23 -1.72 -2.23
CA SER A 66 -5.57 -1.79 -3.53
C SER A 66 -5.64 -3.20 -4.14
N VAL A 67 -5.41 -4.24 -3.35
CA VAL A 67 -5.48 -5.65 -3.77
C VAL A 67 -6.91 -6.05 -4.11
N ALA A 68 -7.89 -5.68 -3.26
CA ALA A 68 -9.30 -5.91 -3.54
C ALA A 68 -9.71 -5.26 -4.88
N GLY A 69 -9.27 -4.02 -5.08
CA GLY A 69 -9.59 -3.26 -6.27
C GLY A 69 -8.97 -3.81 -7.56
N THR A 70 -7.67 -4.09 -7.53
CA THR A 70 -6.95 -4.67 -8.67
C THR A 70 -7.49 -6.05 -9.06
N SER A 71 -7.93 -6.86 -8.08
CA SER A 71 -8.57 -8.15 -8.33
C SER A 71 -9.94 -8.00 -9.02
N LEU A 72 -10.83 -7.14 -8.51
CA LEU A 72 -12.16 -6.92 -9.09
C LEU A 72 -12.10 -6.32 -10.50
N ILE A 73 -11.21 -5.34 -10.70
CA ILE A 73 -10.98 -4.72 -12.00
C ILE A 73 -10.36 -5.74 -12.97
N GLY A 74 -9.37 -6.53 -12.52
CA GLY A 74 -8.72 -7.57 -13.33
C GLY A 74 -9.71 -8.61 -13.84
N ASN A 75 -10.60 -9.10 -12.97
CA ASN A 75 -11.66 -10.03 -13.35
C ASN A 75 -12.64 -9.39 -14.37
N SER A 76 -13.05 -8.15 -14.13
CA SER A 76 -13.97 -7.43 -15.03
C SER A 76 -13.36 -7.15 -16.41
N ILE A 77 -12.04 -6.92 -16.48
CA ILE A 77 -11.29 -6.84 -17.74
C ILE A 77 -11.35 -8.18 -18.48
N GLY A 78 -11.15 -9.29 -17.78
CA GLY A 78 -11.26 -10.64 -18.36
C GLY A 78 -12.65 -10.93 -18.93
N GLU A 79 -13.71 -10.45 -18.25
CA GLU A 79 -15.10 -10.58 -18.69
C GLU A 79 -15.51 -9.59 -19.80
N ASN A 80 -14.62 -8.68 -20.23
CA ASN A 80 -14.94 -7.56 -21.12
C ASN A 80 -16.08 -6.65 -20.61
N ASN A 81 -16.34 -6.63 -19.30
CA ASN A 81 -17.42 -5.84 -18.71
C ASN A 81 -16.97 -4.41 -18.36
N LYS A 82 -16.97 -3.53 -19.37
CA LYS A 82 -16.52 -2.13 -19.23
C LYS A 82 -17.27 -1.33 -18.18
N LYS A 83 -18.56 -1.62 -17.97
CA LYS A 83 -19.39 -0.95 -16.96
C LYS A 83 -18.87 -1.27 -15.55
N ASN A 84 -18.59 -2.55 -15.28
CA ASN A 84 -18.06 -2.98 -13.99
C ASN A 84 -16.63 -2.48 -13.75
N ILE A 85 -15.79 -2.39 -14.79
CA ILE A 85 -14.44 -1.81 -14.66
C ILE A 85 -14.51 -0.38 -14.10
N LEU A 86 -15.33 0.49 -14.71
CA LEU A 86 -15.49 1.87 -14.27
C LEU A 86 -16.17 1.95 -12.89
N TYR A 87 -17.19 1.13 -12.66
CA TYR A 87 -17.90 1.07 -11.40
C TYR A 87 -16.96 0.73 -10.23
N TYR A 88 -16.19 -0.36 -10.35
CA TYR A 88 -15.23 -0.76 -9.32
C TYR A 88 -14.14 0.28 -9.14
N PHE A 89 -13.58 0.80 -10.22
CA PHE A 89 -12.55 1.85 -10.16
C PHE A 89 -13.00 3.06 -9.32
N SER A 90 -14.20 3.61 -9.59
CA SER A 90 -14.74 4.72 -8.82
C SER A 90 -14.98 4.36 -7.36
N HIS A 91 -15.51 3.16 -7.08
CA HIS A 91 -15.79 2.72 -5.72
C HIS A 91 -14.51 2.52 -4.90
N ILE A 92 -13.46 1.94 -5.47
CA ILE A 92 -12.17 1.73 -4.80
C ILE A 92 -11.58 3.06 -4.36
N ILE A 93 -11.66 4.10 -5.20
CA ILE A 93 -11.18 5.44 -4.86
C ILE A 93 -11.99 6.01 -3.68
N ILE A 94 -13.32 5.90 -3.72
CA ILE A 94 -14.20 6.38 -2.66
C ILE A 94 -13.92 5.62 -1.35
N TYR A 95 -13.81 4.29 -1.39
CA TYR A 95 -13.47 3.47 -0.22
C TYR A 95 -12.08 3.82 0.32
N GLY A 96 -11.09 4.04 -0.55
CA GLY A 96 -9.76 4.48 -0.16
C GLY A 96 -9.80 5.82 0.59
N LEU A 97 -10.58 6.79 0.11
CA LEU A 97 -10.77 8.07 0.79
C LEU A 97 -11.47 7.90 2.15
N ILE A 98 -12.54 7.12 2.20
CA ILE A 98 -13.26 6.85 3.46
C ILE A 98 -12.34 6.20 4.49
N ILE A 99 -11.60 5.17 4.08
CA ILE A 99 -10.65 4.46 4.94
C ILE A 99 -9.53 5.41 5.39
N SER A 100 -9.00 6.25 4.50
CA SER A 100 -8.00 7.24 4.87
C SER A 100 -8.53 8.21 5.93
N VAL A 101 -9.75 8.72 5.79
CA VAL A 101 -10.36 9.63 6.77
C VAL A 101 -10.54 8.92 8.11
N ILE A 102 -11.01 7.66 8.11
CA ILE A 102 -11.20 6.86 9.33
C ILE A 102 -9.85 6.63 10.03
N ILE A 103 -8.82 6.21 9.28
CA ILE A 103 -7.49 5.96 9.82
C ILE A 103 -6.88 7.24 10.38
N THR A 104 -6.99 8.37 9.67
CA THR A 104 -6.50 9.66 10.16
C THR A 104 -7.22 10.06 11.44
N PHE A 105 -8.55 9.93 11.49
CA PHE A 105 -9.32 10.24 12.69
C PHE A 105 -8.92 9.37 13.87
N LEU A 106 -8.79 8.05 13.68
CA LEU A 106 -8.33 7.14 14.73
C LEU A 106 -6.89 7.44 15.16
N GLY A 107 -6.00 7.70 14.20
CA GLY A 107 -4.61 8.07 14.46
C GLY A 107 -4.49 9.31 15.33
N LEU A 108 -5.22 10.39 15.00
CA LEU A 108 -5.17 11.63 15.78
C LEU A 108 -5.74 11.49 17.19
N ASN A 109 -6.76 10.64 17.40
CA ASN A 109 -7.38 10.47 18.72
C ASN A 109 -6.67 9.45 19.62
N TYR A 110 -5.99 8.45 19.05
CA TYR A 110 -5.46 7.30 19.80
C TYR A 110 -3.96 7.09 19.69
N SER A 111 -3.25 7.75 18.76
CA SER A 111 -1.79 7.54 18.57
C SER A 111 -0.99 7.72 19.85
N GLU A 112 -1.26 8.77 20.63
CA GLU A 112 -0.55 9.03 21.90
C GLU A 112 -0.78 7.90 22.92
N LYS A 113 -2.03 7.43 23.07
CA LYS A 113 -2.36 6.33 23.98
C LYS A 113 -1.68 5.03 23.56
N VAL A 114 -1.71 4.72 22.27
CA VAL A 114 -1.06 3.52 21.73
C VAL A 114 0.45 3.61 21.90
N PHE A 115 1.04 4.77 21.65
CA PHE A 115 2.48 4.99 21.79
C PHE A 115 2.95 4.91 23.24
N PHE A 116 2.14 5.36 24.21
CA PHE A 116 2.46 5.25 25.64
C PHE A 116 2.35 3.80 26.16
N LEU A 117 1.52 2.98 25.53
CA LEU A 117 1.36 1.55 25.83
C LEU A 117 2.54 0.69 25.35
N MET A 118 3.44 1.22 24.51
CA MET A 118 4.55 0.52 23.85
C MET A 118 5.91 1.01 24.34
#